data_AF-A0A1E3GS33-F1
#
_entry.id   AF-A0A1E3GS33-F1
#
_cell.length_a   1.000
_cell.length_b   1.000
_cell.length_c   1.000
_cell.angle_alpha   90.00
_cell.angle_beta   90.00
_cell.angle_gamma   90.00
#
_symmetry.space_group_name_H-M   'P 1'
#
loop_
_entity.id
_entity.type
_entity.pdbx_description
1 polymer ?
#
loop_
_entity_poly.entity_id
_entity_poly.type
_entity_poly.pdbx_seq_one_letter_code
_entity_poly.pdbx_strand_id
1 'polypeptide(L)' 'MINIKSDDEIKKIQEDLKSKGVKYCMGTYVDIHGIPKGKVVPLSHLHHMAHGSELYTAMPLMVWANNPMTMR' A
#
# COMPACT_ATOMS: atom_id res chain seq x y z
N MET A 1 -23.09 4.17 -6.91
CA MET A 1 -22.46 3.71 -5.65
C MET A 1 -21.04 3.26 -5.95
N ILE A 2 -20.07 3.69 -5.15
CA ILE A 2 -18.72 3.09 -5.16
C ILE A 2 -18.83 1.79 -4.34
N ASN A 3 -18.51 0.64 -4.95
CA ASN A 3 -18.54 -0.65 -4.28
C ASN A 3 -17.25 -0.87 -3.49
N ILE A 4 -17.32 -0.68 -2.17
CA ILE A 4 -16.19 -0.91 -1.25
C ILE A 4 -16.18 -2.40 -0.90
N LYS A 5 -15.02 -3.05 -1.03
CA LYS A 5 -14.83 -4.46 -0.64
C LYS A 5 -14.90 -4.61 0.88
N SER A 6 -15.46 -5.70 1.36
CA SER A 6 -15.43 -6.01 2.79
C SER A 6 -14.04 -6.49 3.24
N ASP A 7 -13.78 -6.43 4.54
CA ASP A 7 -12.51 -6.89 5.12
C ASP A 7 -12.25 -8.39 4.84
N ASP A 8 -13.28 -9.23 4.89
CA ASP A 8 -13.20 -10.65 4.55
C ASP A 8 -12.80 -10.86 3.08
N GLU A 9 -13.37 -10.07 2.16
CA GLU A 9 -12.99 -10.11 0.75
C GLU A 9 -11.53 -9.69 0.56
N ILE A 10 -11.08 -8.64 1.23
CA ILE A 10 -9.71 -8.15 1.15
C ILE A 10 -8.73 -9.20 1.68
N LYS A 11 -9.05 -9.86 2.80
CA LYS A 11 -8.24 -10.94 3.37
C LYS A 11 -8.14 -12.13 2.41
N LYS A 12 -9.26 -12.54 1.80
CA LYS A 12 -9.27 -13.63 0.81
C LYS A 12 -8.41 -13.31 -0.40
N ILE A 13 -8.45 -12.06 -0.87
CA ILE A 13 -7.57 -11.58 -1.95
C ILE A 13 -6.10 -11.63 -1.52
N GLN A 14 -5.78 -11.20 -0.30
CA GLN A 14 -4.42 -11.23 0.21
C GLN A 14 -3.85 -12.66 0.25
N GLU A 15 -4.64 -13.63 0.71
CA GLU A 15 -4.26 -15.04 0.76
C GLU A 15 -4.08 -15.64 -0.63
N ASP A 16 -5.00 -15.36 -1.56
CA ASP A 16 -4.91 -15.79 -2.95
C ASP A 16 -3.64 -15.24 -3.64
N LEU A 17 -3.37 -13.94 -3.49
CA LEU A 17 -2.16 -13.32 -4.03
C LEU A 17 -0.89 -13.90 -3.40
N LYS A 18 -0.91 -14.16 -2.09
CA LYS A 18 0.22 -14.80 -1.39
C LYS A 18 0.47 -16.20 -1.93
N SER A 19 -0.59 -16.98 -2.17
CA SER A 19 -0.49 -18.33 -2.75
C SER A 19 0.12 -18.32 -4.16
N LYS A 20 -0.11 -17.24 -4.91
CA LYS A 20 0.48 -16.99 -6.24
C LYS A 20 1.90 -16.44 -6.19
N GLY A 21 2.49 -16.31 -5.00
CA GLY A 21 3.86 -15.82 -4.80
C GLY A 21 4.01 -14.30 -4.91
N VAL A 22 2.91 -13.54 -4.89
CA VAL A 22 2.95 -12.07 -4.90
C VAL A 22 3.53 -11.58 -3.58
N LYS A 23 4.51 -10.68 -3.66
CA LYS A 23 5.22 -10.13 -2.49
C LYS A 23 4.85 -8.67 -2.20
N TYR A 24 4.49 -7.93 -3.25
CA TYR A 24 4.22 -6.51 -3.20
C TYR A 24 2.97 -6.17 -4.01
N CYS A 25 2.27 -5.13 -3.59
CA CYS A 25 1.15 -4.55 -4.30
C CYS A 25 1.45 -3.08 -4.60
N MET A 26 0.85 -2.54 -5.65
CA MET A 26 0.98 -1.13 -6.01
C MET A 26 -0.39 -0.47 -5.95
N GLY A 27 -0.55 0.49 -5.04
CA GLY A 27 -1.71 1.39 -5.05
C GLY A 27 -1.46 2.52 -6.04
N THR A 28 -2.39 2.77 -6.96
CA THR A 28 -2.26 3.82 -7.98
C THR A 28 -3.45 4.77 -7.94
N TYR A 29 -3.21 6.06 -8.16
CA TYR A 29 -4.25 7.07 -8.31
C TYR A 29 -3.83 8.11 -9.35
N VAL A 30 -4.79 8.93 -9.79
CA VAL A 30 -4.56 10.03 -10.72
C VAL A 30 -4.84 11.33 -9.97
N ASP A 31 -3.91 12.27 -9.99
CA ASP A 31 -4.13 13.58 -9.37
C ASP A 31 -5.06 14.46 -10.21
N ILE A 32 -5.42 15.63 -9.68
CA ILE A 32 -6.33 16.57 -10.37
C ILE A 32 -5.80 17.05 -11.73
N HIS A 33 -4.49 16.94 -11.96
CA HIS A 33 -3.84 17.32 -13.21
C HIS A 33 -3.74 16.15 -14.20
N GLY A 34 -4.30 14.98 -13.85
CA GLY A 34 -4.26 13.80 -14.70
C GLY A 34 -2.95 13.01 -14.59
N ILE A 35 -2.07 13.32 -13.63
CA ILE A 35 -0.77 12.64 -13.52
C ILE A 35 -0.93 11.35 -12.71
N PRO A 36 -0.54 10.18 -13.26
CA PRO A 36 -0.56 8.94 -12.52
C PRO A 36 0.48 8.95 -11.42
N LYS A 37 0.06 8.56 -10.21
CA LYS A 37 0.89 8.37 -9.03
C LYS A 37 0.71 6.94 -8.53
N GLY A 38 1.72 6.41 -7.86
CA GLY A 38 1.56 5.13 -7.18
C GLY A 38 2.60 4.88 -6.12
N LYS A 39 2.29 3.93 -5.24
CA LYS A 39 3.14 3.50 -4.13
C LYS A 39 3.16 1.98 -4.08
N VAL A 40 4.36 1.42 -4.03
CA VAL A 40 4.57 -0.02 -3.83
C VAL A 40 4.64 -0.30 -2.33
N VAL A 41 3.85 -1.27 -1.87
CA VAL A 41 3.85 -1.72 -0.48
C VAL A 41 3.90 -3.24 -0.41
N PRO A 42 4.44 -3.80 0.69
CA PRO A 42 4.35 -5.24 0.95
C PRO A 42 2.90 -5.73 0.93
N LEU A 43 2.68 -6.95 0.45
CA LEU A 43 1.35 -7.58 0.41
C LEU A 43 0.67 -7.65 1.80
N SER A 44 1.45 -7.67 2.88
CA SER A 44 0.94 -7.63 4.26
C SER A 44 0.19 -6.33 4.60
N HIS A 45 0.40 -5.25 3.85
CA HIS A 45 -0.28 -3.97 4.04
C HIS A 45 -1.51 -3.80 3.13
N LEU A 46 -1.89 -4.83 2.36
CA LEU A 46 -3.03 -4.76 1.43
C LEU A 46 -4.34 -4.33 2.11
N HIS A 47 -4.56 -4.76 3.36
CA HIS A 47 -5.73 -4.36 4.13
C HIS A 47 -5.78 -2.85 4.37
N HIS A 48 -4.72 -2.26 4.91
CA HIS A 48 -4.60 -0.81 5.10
C HIS A 48 -4.68 -0.06 3.76
N MET A 49 -4.16 -0.66 2.68
CA MET A 49 -4.24 -0.12 1.34
C MET A 49 -5.64 -0.04 0.78
N ALA A 50 -6.42 -1.11 0.93
CA ALA A 50 -7.79 -1.16 0.46
C ALA A 50 -8.69 -0.11 1.15
N HIS A 51 -8.33 0.29 2.37
CA HIS A 51 -8.99 1.36 3.14
C HIS A 51 -8.47 2.78 2.80
N GLY A 52 -7.53 2.91 1.86
CA GLY A 52 -7.05 4.21 1.39
C GLY A 52 -5.85 4.78 2.16
N SER A 53 -5.22 4.01 3.05
CA SER A 53 -4.05 4.47 3.84
C SER A 53 -2.84 4.85 2.99
N GLU A 54 -2.77 4.41 1.73
CA GLU A 54 -1.65 4.71 0.82
C GLU A 54 -1.77 6.06 0.10
N LEU A 55 -2.95 6.68 0.13
CA LEU A 55 -3.28 7.75 -0.82
C LEU A 55 -2.46 9.04 -0.60
N TYR A 56 -1.91 9.29 0.58
CA TYR A 56 -0.77 10.17 0.78
C TYR A 56 -0.31 10.06 2.24
N THR A 57 0.77 9.34 2.52
CA THR A 57 1.57 9.62 3.71
C THR A 57 2.86 10.26 3.22
N ALA A 58 3.02 11.56 3.46
CA ALA A 58 4.26 12.30 3.23
C ALA A 58 5.38 11.89 4.22
N MET A 59 5.58 10.59 4.45
CA MET A 59 6.62 10.11 5.36
C MET A 59 7.59 9.15 4.66
N PRO A 60 8.57 9.70 3.92
CA PRO A 60 9.78 8.98 3.58
C PRO A 60 11.05 9.59 4.23
N LEU A 61 10.99 10.13 5.47
CA LEU A 61 12.24 10.52 6.17
C LEU A 61 12.23 10.47 7.72
N MET A 62 11.11 10.72 8.40
CA MET A 62 11.16 10.96 9.86
C MET A 62 11.27 9.67 10.74
N VAL A 63 10.99 8.49 10.18
CA VAL A 63 11.23 7.20 10.88
C VAL A 63 12.57 6.56 10.47
N TRP A 64 13.19 6.99 9.37
CA TRP A 64 14.51 6.50 8.95
C TRP A 64 15.66 7.30 9.59
N ALA A 65 15.45 8.59 9.88
CA ALA A 65 16.44 9.47 10.51
C ALA A 65 16.74 9.18 11.99
N ASN A 66 15.98 8.29 12.65
CA ASN A 66 16.13 7.99 14.09
C ASN A 66 16.71 6.59 14.38
N ASN A 67 17.20 5.87 13.35
CA ASN A 67 17.83 4.57 13.53
C ASN A 67 19.34 4.66 13.23
N PRO A 68 20.22 4.73 14.25
CA PRO A 68 21.66 4.95 14.09
C PRO A 68 22.40 3.79 13.38
N MET A 69 21.71 2.70 13.04
CA MET A 69 22.31 1.50 12.42
C MET A 69 22.43 1.57 10.89
N THR A 70 21.96 2.65 10.24
CA THR A 70 21.92 2.78 8.78
C THR A 70 22.98 3.74 8.20
N MET A 71 23.75 4.44 9.04
CA MET A 71 24.92 5.24 8.64
C MET A 71 26.21 4.43 8.81
N ARG A 72 26.39 3.40 7.98
CA ARG A 72 27.69 2.74 7.81
C ARG A 72 27.89 2.31 6.38
#